data_AF-A0A433P7K1-F1
#
_entry.id   AF-A0A433P7K1-F1
#
_cell.length_a   1.000
_cell.length_b   1.000
_cell.length_c   1.000
_cell.angle_alpha   90.00
_cell.angle_beta   90.00
_cell.angle_gamma   90.00
#
_symmetry.space_group_name_H-M   'P 1'
#
loop_
_entity.id
_entity.type
_entity.pdbx_description
1 polymer ?
#
loop_
_entity_poly.entity_id
_entity_poly.type
_entity_poly.pdbx_seq_one_letter_code
_entity_poly.pdbx_strand_id
1 'polypeptide(L)'
;MTLPTPPRDDGEEDVKKSKGPITLDAKQHSFEFEFVIPNNLELPSFMELFKEGMIRYTLTCVHDKAHTLGGSSKCEYNVPIIERIDVSDSRFHVPREEIREIPFEALMMGDAHGHGHGNDGFVPKAIVRVNLPKFGYVRGEFAGGAWWGVSIATWSR
;
A
#
# COMPACT_ATOMS: atom_id res chain seq x y z
N MET A 1 63.05 45.85 11.94
CA MET A 1 62.12 46.50 12.90
C MET A 1 60.86 45.64 12.93
N THR A 2 60.75 44.80 13.94
CA THR A 2 59.72 43.76 14.09
C THR A 2 58.63 44.29 15.03
N LEU A 3 57.39 44.33 14.53
CA LEU A 3 56.20 44.70 15.30
C LEU A 3 55.89 43.61 16.35
N PRO A 4 55.50 43.97 17.59
CA PRO A 4 55.08 42.99 18.59
C PRO A 4 53.69 42.43 18.26
N THR A 5 53.59 41.11 18.25
CA THR A 5 52.36 40.33 18.11
C THR A 5 51.45 40.55 19.33
N PRO A 6 50.12 40.70 19.16
CA PRO A 6 49.19 40.77 20.28
C PRO A 6 49.13 39.44 21.06
N PRO A 7 48.75 39.47 22.36
CA PRO A 7 48.62 38.26 23.16
C PRO A 7 47.55 37.34 22.54
N ARG A 8 47.85 36.04 22.50
CA ARG A 8 46.85 35.01 22.20
C ARG A 8 45.87 34.98 23.36
N ASP A 9 44.60 35.20 23.04
CA ASP A 9 43.49 34.95 23.94
C ASP A 9 43.32 33.43 24.00
N ASP A 10 44.03 32.83 24.95
CA ASP A 10 43.96 31.41 25.26
C ASP A 10 42.60 31.15 25.96
N GLY A 11 41.53 31.24 25.18
CA GLY A 11 40.20 30.80 25.57
C GLY A 11 40.20 29.28 25.71
N GLU A 12 40.79 28.77 26.79
CA GLU A 12 40.46 27.45 27.32
C GLU A 12 38.98 27.49 27.72
N GLU A 13 38.09 27.19 26.77
CA GLU A 13 36.78 26.66 27.12
C GLU A 13 37.03 25.31 27.81
N ASP A 14 37.08 25.36 29.14
CA ASP A 14 36.88 24.24 30.03
C ASP A 14 35.49 23.62 29.72
N VAL A 15 35.42 22.81 28.65
CA VAL A 15 34.32 21.89 28.43
C VAL A 15 34.45 20.83 29.50
N LYS A 16 33.93 21.14 30.69
CA LYS A 16 33.69 20.17 31.75
C LYS A 16 32.83 19.06 31.18
N LYS A 17 33.47 17.97 30.77
CA LYS A 17 32.85 16.69 30.46
C LYS A 17 32.20 16.18 31.75
N SER A 18 30.96 16.59 32.00
CA SER A 18 30.15 16.01 33.05
C SER A 18 29.83 14.56 32.67
N LYS A 19 30.49 13.60 33.34
CA LYS A 19 30.17 12.17 33.30
C LYS A 19 28.92 11.87 34.14
N GLY A 20 27.84 12.60 33.89
CA GLY A 20 26.53 12.39 34.50
C GLY A 20 25.46 12.27 33.41
N PRO A 21 24.30 11.67 33.71
CA PRO A 21 23.18 11.69 32.78
C PRO A 21 22.88 13.13 32.39
N ILE A 22 22.83 13.40 31.08
CA ILE A 22 22.48 14.70 30.54
C ILE A 22 20.98 14.89 30.79
N THR A 23 20.66 15.57 31.90
CA THR A 23 19.29 15.98 32.17
C THR A 23 18.99 17.20 31.31
N LEU A 24 18.05 17.03 30.38
CA LEU A 24 17.56 18.16 29.60
C LEU A 24 16.73 19.10 30.49
N ASP A 25 16.90 20.40 30.30
CA ASP A 25 16.09 21.41 30.99
C ASP A 25 14.60 21.21 30.72
N ALA A 26 13.75 21.67 31.64
CA ALA A 26 12.29 21.65 31.51
C ALA A 26 11.79 22.69 30.48
N LYS A 27 12.14 22.47 29.21
CA LYS A 27 11.74 23.26 28.04
C LYS A 27 11.27 22.33 26.93
N GLN A 28 10.64 22.89 25.90
CA GLN A 28 10.32 22.15 24.70
C GLN A 28 11.63 21.79 23.96
N HIS A 29 11.77 20.51 23.64
CA HIS A 29 12.87 19.99 22.82
C HIS A 29 12.31 19.46 21.50
N SER A 30 13.10 19.57 20.45
CA SER A 30 12.76 19.04 19.13
C SER A 30 13.88 18.14 18.65
N PHE A 31 13.51 16.96 18.18
CA PHE A 31 14.44 15.94 17.69
C PHE A 31 14.06 15.67 16.24
N GLU A 32 14.87 16.17 15.31
CA GLU A 32 14.66 15.95 13.89
C GLU A 32 15.17 14.56 13.50
N PHE A 33 14.43 13.91 12.60
CA PHE A 33 14.83 12.65 12.01
C PHE A 33 14.35 12.58 10.57
N GLU A 34 15.06 11.81 9.76
CA GLU A 34 14.71 11.51 8.38
C GLU A 34 14.77 10.00 8.17
N PHE A 35 13.88 9.47 7.34
CA PHE A 35 13.94 8.09 6.90
C PHE A 35 13.53 8.01 5.44
N VAL A 36 14.10 7.03 4.73
CA VAL A 36 13.80 6.76 3.33
C VAL A 36 13.06 5.44 3.25
N ILE A 37 11.96 5.41 2.51
CA ILE A 37 11.24 4.17 2.22
C ILE A 37 12.06 3.38 1.18
N PRO A 38 12.48 2.13 1.47
CA PRO A 38 13.27 1.36 0.53
C PRO A 38 12.50 1.04 -0.76
N ASN A 39 13.11 1.28 -1.93
CA ASN A 39 12.50 1.04 -3.24
C ASN A 39 12.40 -0.44 -3.64
N ASN A 40 13.04 -1.33 -2.87
CA ASN A 40 13.05 -2.77 -3.11
C ASN A 40 11.93 -3.52 -2.36
N LEU A 41 11.07 -2.79 -1.65
CA LEU A 41 9.93 -3.35 -0.93
C LEU A 41 8.65 -3.00 -1.69
N GLU A 42 7.86 -4.02 -2.03
CA GLU A 42 6.51 -3.85 -2.56
C GLU A 42 5.58 -3.46 -1.41
N LEU A 43 5.55 -2.17 -1.10
CA LEU A 43 4.70 -1.62 -0.05
C LEU A 43 3.35 -1.21 -0.64
N PRO A 44 2.24 -1.86 -0.26
CA PRO A 44 0.92 -1.49 -0.75
C PRO A 44 0.52 -0.10 -0.22
N SER A 45 -0.39 0.57 -0.94
CA SER A 45 -0.98 1.82 -0.47
C SER A 45 -1.65 1.66 0.90
N PHE A 46 -1.64 2.75 1.68
CA PHE A 46 -2.54 2.92 2.80
C PHE A 46 -3.99 2.70 2.32
N MET A 47 -4.69 1.79 2.98
CA MET A 47 -6.04 1.39 2.61
C MET A 47 -6.85 1.06 3.86
N GLU A 48 -8.09 1.54 3.91
CA GLU A 48 -9.04 1.20 4.97
C GLU A 48 -10.28 0.57 4.31
N LEU A 49 -10.39 -0.75 4.40
CA LEU A 49 -11.56 -1.51 3.95
C LEU A 49 -12.52 -1.62 5.13
N PHE A 50 -13.25 -0.55 5.42
CA PHE A 50 -14.30 -0.47 6.45
C PHE A 50 -14.11 -1.41 7.66
N LYS A 51 -14.66 -2.64 7.61
CA LYS A 51 -14.59 -3.64 8.70
C LYS A 51 -13.73 -4.87 8.41
N GLU A 52 -13.21 -5.02 7.20
CA GLU A 52 -12.58 -6.26 6.71
C GLU A 52 -11.06 -6.23 6.81
N GLY A 53 -10.45 -5.04 6.79
CA GLY A 53 -9.01 -4.91 6.99
C GLY A 53 -8.49 -3.50 6.77
N MET A 54 -7.29 -3.23 7.30
CA MET A 54 -6.59 -1.98 7.04
C MET A 54 -5.11 -2.22 6.79
N ILE A 55 -4.53 -1.44 5.89
CA ILE A 55 -3.09 -1.32 5.68
C ILE A 55 -2.69 0.06 6.20
N ARG A 56 -1.88 0.09 7.25
CA ARG A 56 -1.45 1.33 7.92
C ARG A 56 0.03 1.30 8.24
N TYR A 57 0.70 2.41 7.95
CA TYR A 57 2.08 2.66 8.35
C TYR A 57 2.10 3.63 9.54
N THR A 58 2.83 3.28 10.59
CA THR A 58 2.88 4.05 11.83
C THR A 58 4.33 4.30 12.23
N LEU A 59 4.65 5.56 12.49
CA LEU A 59 5.87 5.97 13.19
C LEU A 59 5.58 5.96 14.68
N THR A 60 6.34 5.16 15.42
CA THR A 60 6.24 5.08 16.87
C THR A 60 7.47 5.69 17.50
N CYS A 61 7.29 6.77 18.26
CA CYS A 61 8.34 7.31 19.10
C CYS A 61 8.19 6.71 20.49
N VAL A 62 9.26 6.07 20.96
CA VAL A 62 9.34 5.47 22.29
C VAL A 62 10.38 6.24 23.09
N HIS A 63 9.95 6.83 24.19
CA HIS A 63 10.85 7.44 25.15
C HIS A 63 11.14 6.42 26.25
N ASP A 64 12.34 5.88 26.20
CA ASP A 64 12.88 4.95 27.19
C ASP A 64 13.47 5.73 28.37
N LYS A 65 12.96 5.49 29.58
CA LYS A 65 13.42 6.13 30.80
C LYS A 65 14.23 5.12 31.59
N ALA A 66 15.51 5.43 31.83
CA ALA A 66 16.34 4.59 32.69
C ALA A 66 15.73 4.52 34.10
N HIS A 67 15.53 3.30 34.61
CA HIS A 67 15.16 2.97 36.00
C HIS A 67 13.72 3.27 36.47
N THR A 68 12.72 3.39 35.59
CA THR A 68 11.32 3.43 36.03
C THR A 68 10.67 2.04 36.06
N LEU A 69 10.06 1.68 37.20
CA LEU A 69 9.18 0.51 37.35
C LEU A 69 7.85 0.64 36.57
N GLY A 70 7.60 1.81 35.97
CA GLY A 70 6.45 2.10 35.09
C GLY A 70 6.89 2.15 33.63
N GLY A 71 6.08 1.56 32.74
CA GLY A 71 6.38 1.35 31.34
C GLY A 71 6.78 2.61 30.54
N SER A 72 7.40 2.39 29.39
CA SER A 72 7.86 3.44 28.48
C SER A 72 6.70 4.31 27.97
N SER A 73 6.97 5.61 27.83
CA SER A 73 6.01 6.51 27.16
C SER A 73 6.16 6.36 25.66
N LYS A 74 5.03 6.17 24.96
CA LYS A 74 4.98 6.06 23.50
C LYS A 74 4.06 7.11 22.89
N CYS A 75 4.41 7.60 21.71
CA CYS A 75 3.48 8.31 20.84
C CYS A 75 3.54 7.74 19.42
N GLU A 76 2.40 7.77 18.73
CA GLU A 76 2.21 7.16 17.42
C GLU A 76 1.77 8.23 16.42
N TYR A 77 2.30 8.17 15.21
CA TYR A 77 1.93 9.02 14.08
C TYR A 77 1.68 8.16 12.85
N ASN A 78 0.52 8.33 12.20
CA ASN A 78 0.18 7.56 11.01
C ASN A 78 0.77 8.22 9.76
N VAL A 79 1.52 7.46 8.98
CA VAL A 79 2.13 7.92 7.73
C VAL A 79 1.28 7.42 6.56
N PRO A 80 0.62 8.31 5.80
CA PRO A 80 -0.13 7.92 4.62
C PRO A 80 0.83 7.65 3.46
N ILE A 81 1.29 6.41 3.33
CA ILE A 81 2.06 5.98 2.15
C ILE A 81 1.06 5.64 1.04
N ILE A 82 1.19 6.27 -0.12
CA ILE A 82 0.36 6.00 -1.30
C ILE A 82 1.27 5.42 -2.38
N GLU A 83 0.93 4.24 -2.85
CA GLU A 83 1.57 3.66 -4.02
C GLU A 83 1.20 4.50 -5.24
N ARG A 84 2.22 4.99 -5.94
CA ARG A 84 2.01 5.69 -7.20
C ARG A 84 2.02 4.68 -8.33
N ILE A 85 0.84 4.29 -8.78
CA ILE A 85 0.69 3.50 -10.00
C ILE A 85 0.69 4.45 -11.20
N ASP A 86 1.75 4.38 -12.00
CA ASP A 86 1.83 5.13 -13.25
C ASP A 86 1.16 4.36 -14.39
N VAL A 87 -0.11 4.68 -14.65
CA VAL A 87 -0.87 4.07 -15.74
C VAL A 87 -0.37 4.48 -17.14
N SER A 88 0.58 5.41 -17.24
CA SER A 88 1.21 5.77 -18.51
C SER A 88 2.19 4.69 -19.00
N ASP A 89 2.62 3.77 -18.14
CA ASP A 89 3.48 2.65 -18.53
C ASP A 89 2.79 1.80 -19.61
N SER A 90 3.55 1.49 -20.66
CA SER A 90 3.16 0.63 -21.77
C SER A 90 2.51 -0.70 -21.35
N ARG A 91 2.92 -1.28 -20.21
CA ARG A 91 2.36 -2.53 -19.68
C ARG A 91 0.86 -2.43 -19.38
N PHE A 92 0.39 -1.22 -19.07
CA PHE A 92 -1.01 -0.97 -18.78
C PHE A 92 -1.86 -0.70 -20.02
N HIS A 93 -1.25 -0.50 -21.19
CA HIS A 93 -1.91 -0.17 -22.45
C HIS A 93 -2.18 -1.37 -23.36
N VAL A 94 -1.81 -2.58 -22.93
CA VAL A 94 -1.99 -3.81 -23.72
C VAL A 94 -3.46 -4.24 -23.69
N PRO A 95 -4.14 -4.38 -24.85
CA PRO A 95 -5.48 -4.92 -24.91
C PRO A 95 -5.52 -6.37 -24.43
N ARG A 96 -6.59 -6.74 -23.75
CA ARG A 96 -6.76 -8.10 -23.21
C ARG A 96 -8.13 -8.64 -23.55
N GLU A 97 -8.11 -9.88 -24.02
CA GLU A 97 -9.28 -10.72 -24.18
C GLU A 97 -9.28 -11.81 -23.10
N GLU A 98 -10.40 -11.97 -22.41
CA GLU A 98 -10.64 -13.08 -21.50
C GLU A 98 -11.90 -13.83 -21.95
N ILE A 99 -11.75 -15.13 -22.22
CA ILE A 99 -12.86 -16.02 -22.50
C ILE A 99 -13.02 -16.93 -21.28
N ARG A 100 -14.21 -16.96 -20.69
CA ARG A 100 -14.58 -17.88 -19.64
C ARG A 100 -15.77 -18.72 -20.03
N GLU A 101 -15.67 -20.00 -19.73
CA GLU A 101 -16.78 -20.93 -19.82
C GLU A 101 -17.42 -21.06 -18.43
N ILE A 102 -18.72 -20.81 -18.33
CA ILE A 102 -19.50 -20.92 -17.10
C ILE A 102 -20.48 -22.07 -17.29
N PRO A 103 -20.29 -23.21 -16.61
CA PRO A 103 -21.27 -24.30 -16.63
C PRO A 103 -22.61 -23.82 -16.09
N PHE A 104 -23.73 -24.19 -16.73
CA PHE A 104 -25.05 -23.76 -16.23
C PHE A 104 -25.38 -24.34 -14.86
N GLU A 105 -24.78 -25.46 -14.46
CA GLU A 105 -24.89 -25.99 -13.08
C GLU A 105 -24.45 -24.96 -12.03
N ALA A 106 -23.44 -24.15 -12.33
CA ALA A 106 -22.97 -23.06 -11.45
C ALA A 106 -23.89 -21.83 -11.46
N LEU A 107 -24.75 -21.68 -12.49
CA LEU A 107 -25.72 -20.58 -12.64
C LEU A 107 -27.12 -20.96 -12.12
N MET A 108 -27.44 -22.26 -12.02
CA MET A 108 -28.76 -22.80 -11.68
C MET A 108 -28.83 -23.34 -10.23
N MET A 109 -27.92 -22.94 -9.33
CA MET A 109 -28.01 -23.23 -7.88
C MET A 109 -29.08 -22.36 -7.19
N GLY A 110 -30.30 -22.40 -7.74
CA GLY A 110 -31.52 -21.83 -7.21
C GLY A 110 -32.67 -22.53 -7.93
N ASP A 111 -33.17 -23.61 -7.31
CA ASP A 111 -34.32 -24.42 -7.73
C ASP A 111 -34.18 -25.25 -9.02
N ALA A 112 -33.85 -26.54 -8.86
CA ALA A 112 -34.52 -27.59 -9.62
C ALA A 112 -34.35 -28.96 -8.95
N HIS A 113 -35.32 -29.31 -8.11
CA HIS A 113 -35.71 -30.71 -7.95
C HIS A 113 -36.32 -31.17 -9.28
N GLY A 114 -35.77 -32.20 -9.91
CA GLY A 114 -36.55 -33.07 -10.78
C GLY A 114 -35.98 -33.39 -12.16
N HIS A 115 -35.93 -34.70 -12.40
CA HIS A 115 -35.97 -35.40 -13.69
C HIS A 115 -34.70 -35.45 -14.54
N GLY A 116 -33.99 -36.56 -14.39
CA GLY A 116 -33.05 -37.04 -15.39
C GLY A 116 -33.75 -37.64 -16.61
N HIS A 117 -33.07 -37.58 -17.76
CA HIS A 117 -33.15 -38.53 -18.86
C HIS A 117 -31.98 -38.27 -19.82
N GLY A 118 -31.25 -39.32 -20.23
CA GLY A 118 -30.33 -39.30 -21.38
C GLY A 118 -28.89 -38.87 -21.07
N ASN A 119 -28.03 -39.86 -20.86
CA ASN A 119 -26.61 -39.67 -20.60
C ASN A 119 -25.82 -39.55 -21.91
N ASP A 120 -25.49 -38.33 -22.32
CA ASP A 120 -24.46 -38.03 -23.34
C ASP A 120 -23.25 -37.28 -22.75
N GLY A 121 -23.17 -37.16 -21.41
CA GLY A 121 -22.08 -36.45 -20.73
C GLY A 121 -21.98 -34.94 -21.04
N PHE A 122 -22.98 -34.38 -21.72
CA PHE A 122 -23.01 -32.98 -22.11
C PHE A 122 -23.52 -32.11 -20.95
N VAL A 123 -22.63 -31.26 -20.42
CA VAL A 123 -22.99 -30.19 -19.48
C VAL A 123 -23.13 -28.89 -20.28
N PRO A 124 -24.32 -28.30 -20.39
CA PRO A 124 -24.49 -27.04 -21.09
C PRO A 124 -23.68 -25.95 -20.37
N LYS A 125 -23.03 -25.07 -21.14
CA LYS A 125 -22.17 -23.99 -20.64
C LYS A 125 -22.44 -22.68 -21.38
N ALA A 126 -22.38 -21.56 -20.67
CA ALA A 126 -22.33 -20.22 -21.25
C ALA A 126 -20.87 -19.86 -21.54
N ILE A 127 -20.59 -19.26 -22.69
CA ILE A 127 -19.28 -18.69 -23.01
C ILE A 127 -19.38 -17.18 -22.86
N VAL A 128 -18.57 -16.62 -21.96
CA VAL A 128 -18.44 -15.18 -21.74
C VAL A 128 -17.12 -14.72 -22.31
N ARG A 129 -17.17 -13.78 -23.26
CA ARG A 129 -15.99 -13.11 -23.81
C ARG A 129 -15.96 -11.68 -23.30
N VAL A 130 -14.85 -11.28 -22.68
CA VAL A 130 -14.59 -9.93 -22.19
C VAL A 130 -13.41 -9.37 -22.96
N ASN A 131 -13.60 -8.20 -23.58
CA ASN A 131 -12.51 -7.48 -24.25
C ASN A 131 -12.30 -6.13 -23.57
N LEU A 132 -11.08 -5.90 -23.09
CA LEU A 132 -10.65 -4.64 -22.51
C LEU A 132 -9.59 -4.01 -23.41
N PRO A 133 -9.72 -2.72 -23.79
CA PRO A 133 -8.73 -2.05 -24.63
C PRO A 133 -7.39 -1.86 -23.93
N LYS A 134 -7.38 -1.81 -22.60
CA LYS A 134 -6.19 -1.68 -21.76
C LYS A 134 -6.48 -2.13 -20.32
N PHE A 135 -5.45 -2.22 -19.46
CA PHE A 135 -5.56 -2.65 -18.07
C PHE A 135 -5.42 -1.51 -17.06
N GLY A 136 -4.69 -0.44 -17.38
CA GLY A 136 -4.59 0.74 -16.52
C GLY A 136 -5.62 1.80 -16.88
N TYR A 137 -6.42 2.17 -15.90
CA TYR A 137 -7.37 3.27 -15.98
C TYR A 137 -7.14 4.22 -14.82
N VAL A 138 -7.28 5.52 -15.07
CA VAL A 138 -7.35 6.49 -13.98
C VAL A 138 -8.75 6.55 -13.40
N ARG A 139 -8.86 7.04 -12.17
CA ARG A 139 -10.16 7.24 -11.53
C ARG A 139 -11.06 8.14 -12.39
N GLY A 140 -12.27 7.67 -12.67
CA GLY A 140 -13.24 8.38 -13.50
C GLY A 140 -13.02 8.23 -15.00
N GLU A 141 -11.96 7.54 -15.42
CA GLU A 141 -11.79 7.17 -16.83
C GLU A 141 -12.84 6.14 -17.23
N PHE A 142 -13.47 6.36 -18.38
CA PHE A 142 -14.40 5.40 -18.93
C PHE A 142 -13.62 4.20 -19.47
N ALA A 143 -13.83 3.03 -18.86
CA ALA A 143 -13.18 1.81 -19.30
C ALA A 143 -13.73 1.23 -20.61
N GLY A 144 -14.70 1.90 -21.25
CA GLY A 144 -15.45 1.36 -22.36
C GLY A 144 -15.08 1.82 -23.76
N GLY A 145 -14.84 0.84 -24.63
CA GLY A 145 -14.96 0.99 -26.08
C GLY A 145 -16.37 0.64 -26.57
N ALA A 146 -16.67 0.95 -27.83
CA ALA A 146 -17.96 0.78 -28.50
C ALA A 146 -18.56 -0.65 -28.53
N TRP A 147 -17.92 -1.63 -27.89
CA TRP A 147 -18.31 -3.03 -27.82
C TRP A 147 -17.98 -3.61 -26.44
N TRP A 148 -18.66 -3.16 -25.37
CA TRP A 148 -18.87 -4.06 -24.23
C TRP A 148 -19.87 -5.14 -24.66
N GLY A 149 -19.42 -6.05 -25.50
CA GLY A 149 -20.20 -7.19 -25.93
C GLY A 149 -19.98 -8.32 -24.93
N VAL A 150 -20.82 -8.42 -23.91
CA VAL A 150 -21.04 -9.74 -23.28
C VAL A 150 -21.85 -10.55 -24.31
N SER A 151 -21.14 -11.17 -25.25
CA SER A 151 -21.77 -12.10 -26.18
C SER A 151 -21.96 -13.42 -25.46
N ILE A 152 -23.15 -13.63 -24.91
CA ILE A 152 -23.59 -14.94 -24.44
C ILE A 152 -23.97 -15.74 -25.69
N ALA A 153 -23.06 -16.58 -26.17
CA ALA A 153 -23.41 -17.60 -27.14
C ALA A 153 -23.94 -18.81 -26.37
N THR A 154 -25.26 -18.98 -26.34
CA THR A 154 -25.88 -20.27 -26.01
C THR A 154 -25.93 -21.10 -27.27
N TRP A 155 -25.19 -22.21 -27.31
CA TRP A 155 -25.42 -23.25 -28.30
C TRP A 155 -26.26 -24.35 -27.68
N SER A 156 -27.42 -24.59 -28.29
CA SER A 156 -28.27 -25.74 -28.06
C SER A 156 -27.97 -26.77 -29.15
N ARG A 157 -27.77 -28.02 -28.72
CA ARG A 157 -28.24 -29.20 -29.44
C ARG A 157 -29.03 -30.03 -28.46
#